data_AF-A0A3C0XNC3-F1
#
_entry.id   AF-A0A3C0XNC3-F1
#
_cell.length_a   1.000
_cell.length_b   1.000
_cell.length_c   1.000
_cell.angle_alpha   90.00
_cell.angle_beta   90.00
_cell.angle_gamma   90.00
#
_symmetry.space_group_name_H-M   'P 1'
#
loop_
_entity.id
_entity.type
_entity.pdbx_description
1 polymer ?
#
loop_
_entity_poly.entity_id
_entity_poly.type
_entity_poly.pdbx_seq_one_letter_code
_entity_poly.pdbx_strand_id
1 'polypeptide(L)' 'MLRLRTGAAKRFKKVANATMLIWRVLRVGESRFRRLDAPELLADVYEGRRFADGKPITRTSGKVA' A
#
# COMPACT_ATOMS: atom_id res chain seq x y z
N MET A 1 3.92 -8.55 -24.47
CA MET A 1 2.95 -9.54 -23.96
C MET A 1 3.61 -10.31 -22.81
N LEU A 2 3.26 -10.01 -21.56
CA LEU A 2 3.90 -10.58 -20.36
C LEU A 2 3.42 -12.03 -20.14
N ARG A 3 4.29 -13.03 -20.34
CA ARG A 3 3.99 -14.43 -20.05
C ARG A 3 4.23 -14.70 -18.57
N LEU A 4 3.17 -14.74 -17.76
CA LEU A 4 3.26 -15.27 -16.40
C LEU A 4 3.58 -16.78 -16.46
N ARG A 5 4.80 -17.15 -16.10
CA ARG A 5 5.23 -18.54 -15.90
C ARG A 5 5.05 -18.98 -14.44
N THR A 6 3.86 -18.77 -13.88
CA THR A 6 3.52 -19.27 -12.54
C THR A 6 2.47 -20.37 -12.65
N GLY A 7 2.49 -21.36 -11.74
CA GLY A 7 1.56 -22.50 -11.74
C GLY A 7 0.08 -22.10 -11.68
N ALA A 8 -0.21 -20.86 -11.28
CA ALA A 8 -1.53 -20.26 -11.38
C ALA A 8 -2.03 -20.24 -12.84
N ALA A 9 -1.25 -19.77 -13.81
CA ALA A 9 -1.67 -19.69 -15.21
C ALA A 9 -2.15 -21.04 -15.78
N LYS A 10 -1.59 -22.16 -15.30
CA LYS A 10 -1.98 -23.53 -15.70
C LYS A 10 -3.28 -24.00 -15.03
N ARG A 11 -3.60 -23.53 -13.82
CA ARG A 11 -4.78 -23.93 -13.01
C ARG A 11 -6.04 -23.11 -13.30
N PHE A 12 -5.87 -21.92 -13.86
CA PHE A 12 -6.94 -20.95 -14.13
C PHE A 12 -7.38 -20.95 -15.61
N LYS A 13 -7.58 -22.14 -16.21
CA LYS A 13 -7.97 -22.31 -17.63
C LYS A 13 -9.37 -21.76 -17.98
N LYS A 14 -10.21 -21.47 -16.98
CA LYS A 14 -11.54 -20.88 -17.11
C LYS A 14 -11.54 -19.45 -16.55
N VAL A 15 -12.14 -18.51 -17.28
CA VAL A 15 -12.22 -17.08 -16.94
C VAL A 15 -12.74 -16.85 -15.52
N ALA A 16 -13.77 -17.57 -15.10
CA ALA A 16 -14.34 -17.48 -13.75
C ALA A 16 -13.29 -17.67 -12.64
N ASN A 17 -12.34 -18.58 -12.83
CA ASN A 17 -11.32 -18.84 -11.83
C ASN A 17 -10.31 -17.67 -11.77
N ALA A 18 -9.98 -17.06 -12.92
CA ALA A 18 -9.12 -15.87 -12.98
C ALA A 18 -9.80 -14.66 -12.33
N THR A 19 -11.09 -14.47 -12.57
CA THR A 19 -11.91 -13.44 -11.90
C THR A 19 -11.90 -13.63 -10.38
N MET A 20 -12.08 -14.86 -9.90
CA MET A 20 -11.99 -15.18 -8.47
C MET A 20 -10.62 -14.81 -7.88
N LEU A 21 -9.52 -15.04 -8.60
CA LEU A 21 -8.19 -14.63 -8.13
C LEU A 21 -8.05 -13.12 -8.01
N ILE A 22 -8.54 -12.37 -9.00
CA ILE A 22 -8.52 -10.90 -8.96
C ILE A 22 -9.25 -10.42 -7.71
N TRP A 23 -10.48 -10.90 -7.49
CA TRP A 23 -11.24 -10.57 -6.28
C TRP A 23 -10.52 -10.94 -5.00
N ARG A 24 -9.88 -12.10 -4.95
CA ARG A 24 -9.10 -12.53 -3.77
C ARG A 24 -7.93 -11.58 -3.50
N VAL A 25 -7.18 -11.20 -4.52
CA VAL A 25 -6.03 -10.28 -4.38
C VAL A 25 -6.50 -8.90 -3.93
N LEU A 26 -7.58 -8.38 -4.52
CA LEU A 26 -8.17 -7.11 -4.13
C LEU A 26 -8.60 -7.11 -2.66
N ARG A 27 -9.32 -8.14 -2.19
CA ARG A 27 -9.76 -8.23 -0.79
C ARG A 27 -8.61 -8.37 0.21
N VAL A 28 -7.55 -9.09 -0.16
CA VAL A 28 -6.35 -9.18 0.69
C VAL A 28 -5.64 -7.82 0.75
N GLY A 29 -5.55 -7.11 -0.37
CA GLY A 29 -5.02 -5.74 -0.42
C GLY A 29 -5.83 -4.80 0.48
N GLU A 30 -7.15 -4.80 0.31
CA GLU A 30 -8.10 -4.02 1.10
C GLU A 30 -7.98 -4.29 2.60
N SER A 31 -7.96 -5.55 3.03
CA SER A 31 -7.81 -5.91 4.45
C SER A 31 -6.48 -5.45 5.07
N ARG A 32 -5.46 -5.26 4.23
CA ARG A 32 -4.12 -4.81 4.64
C ARG A 32 -3.95 -3.31 4.50
N PHE A 33 -4.92 -2.59 3.96
CA PHE A 33 -4.91 -1.14 3.99
C PHE A 33 -5.04 -0.73 5.46
N ARG A 34 -3.93 -0.23 6.00
CA ARG A 34 -3.92 0.42 7.30
C ARG A 34 -4.88 1.60 7.19
N ARG A 35 -5.91 1.61 8.02
CA ARG A 35 -6.69 2.83 8.25
C ARG A 35 -5.70 3.91 8.67
N LEU A 36 -5.76 5.05 8.00
CA LEU A 36 -4.96 6.19 8.38
C LEU A 36 -5.62 6.78 9.63
N ASP A 37 -4.97 6.65 10.78
CA ASP A 37 -5.51 7.10 12.07
C ASP A 37 -5.66 8.64 12.14
N ALA A 38 -4.99 9.38 11.25
CA ALA A 38 -5.02 10.83 11.13
C ALA A 38 -5.11 11.27 9.65
N PRO A 39 -6.30 11.24 9.03
CA PRO A 39 -6.48 11.58 7.61
C PRO A 39 -6.06 13.02 7.26
N GLU A 40 -6.10 13.94 8.22
CA GLU A 40 -5.62 15.31 8.10
C GLU A 40 -4.11 15.40 7.82
N LEU A 41 -3.32 14.40 8.22
CA LEU A 41 -1.88 14.33 7.96
C LEU A 41 -1.55 13.72 6.58
N LEU A 42 -2.56 13.29 5.81
CA LEU A 42 -2.35 12.65 4.50
C LEU A 42 -1.65 13.58 3.50
N ALA A 43 -2.05 14.86 3.46
CA ALA A 43 -1.44 15.86 2.58
C ALA A 43 0.06 16.02 2.90
N ASP A 44 0.39 16.11 4.18
CA ASP A 44 1.76 16.25 4.67
C ASP A 44 2.63 15.01 4.37
N VAL A 45 2.06 13.80 4.53
CA VAL A 45 2.74 12.55 4.16
C VAL A 45 2.93 12.46 2.64
N TYR A 46 1.92 12.87 1.86
CA TYR A 46 2.00 12.91 0.40
C TYR A 46 3.07 13.88 -0.10
N GLU A 47 3.22 15.02 0.55
CA GLU A 47 4.30 16.00 0.33
C GLU A 47 5.68 15.47 0.76
N GLY A 48 5.76 14.29 1.38
CA GLY A 48 7.00 13.66 1.80
C GLY A 48 7.52 14.13 3.15
N ARG A 49 6.69 14.78 3.98
CA ARG A 49 7.06 15.08 5.37
C ARG A 49 7.23 13.77 6.14
N ARG A 50 8.26 13.74 6.96
CA ARG A 50 8.60 12.55 7.74
C ARG A 50 7.84 12.60 9.07
N PHE A 51 7.29 11.45 9.45
CA PHE A 51 6.62 11.23 10.71
C PHE A 51 7.28 10.05 11.43
N ALA A 52 7.41 10.16 12.75
CA ALA A 52 7.81 9.05 13.62
C ALA A 52 6.66 8.82 14.61
N ASP A 53 6.12 7.60 14.66
CA ASP A 53 4.98 7.23 15.51
C ASP A 53 3.78 8.21 15.43
N GLY A 54 3.51 8.72 14.22
CA GLY A 54 2.41 9.67 13.97
C GLY A 54 2.71 11.14 14.32
N LYS A 55 3.92 11.45 14.80
CA LYS A 55 4.34 12.84 15.10
C LYS A 55 5.27 13.37 14.00
N PRO A 56 5.08 14.61 13.51
CA PRO A 56 5.96 15.20 12.53
C PRO A 56 7.36 15.37 13.11
N ILE A 57 8.38 14.89 12.41
CA ILE A 57 9.77 15.14 12.81
C ILE A 57 10.19 16.52 12.28
N THR A 58 10.02 17.55 13.09
CA THR A 58 10.64 18.84 12.83
C THR A 58 12.15 18.63 12.93
N ARG A 59 12.89 18.79 11.82
CA ARG A 59 14.34 19.01 11.91
C ARG A 59 14.52 20.32 12.66
N THR A 60 14.65 20.27 13.98
CA THR A 60 15.08 21.42 14.77
C THR A 60 16.43 21.86 14.20
N SER A 61 16.36 22.96 13.43
CA SER A 61 17.50 23.81 13.09
C SER A 61 18.27 24.09 14.38
N GLY A 62 19.60 23.95 14.32
CA GLY A 62 20.46 23.88 15.49
C GLY A 62 20.28 25.01 16.50
N LYS A 63 20.41 24.66 17.78
CA LYS A 63 20.98 25.60 18.76
C LYS A 63 22.49 25.58 18.58
N VAL A 64 22.99 26.59 17.88
CA VAL A 64 24.35 27.11 18.07
C VAL A 64 24.27 28.06 19.26
N ALA A 65 24.86 27.67 20.38
CA ALA A 65 25.42 28.50 21.47
C ALA A 65 25.63 27.60 22.70
#